data_AF-A0A091PSU3-F1
#
_entry.id   AF-A0A091PSU3-F1
#
_cell.length_a   1.000
_cell.length_b   1.000
_cell.length_c   1.000
_cell.angle_alpha   90.00
_cell.angle_beta   90.00
_cell.angle_gamma   90.00
#
_symmetry.space_group_name_H-M   'P 1'
#
loop_
_entity.id
_entity.type
_entity.pdbx_description
1 polymer ?
#
loop_
_entity_poly.entity_id
_entity_poly.type
_entity_poly.pdbx_seq_one_letter_code
_entity_poly.pdbx_strand_id
1 'polypeptide(L)'
;QLYYQVLNFGMIVSSALMIWKGLMVVTGSESPIVVVLSGSMEPAFHRGDLLFLTNRIEDPIRVGEIVVFRIEGREIPIVHRVLKIHEKQNGDIKFLTKGDNNAVDDRGLYKRGQHWLEKKDVVGRARGFVPYIGIVTILMNDYPKFKYAVLFLLGLFVLVHRE
;
A
#
# COMPACT_ATOMS: atom_id res chain seq x y z
N GLN A 1 -4.24 17.78 -35.60
CA GLN A 1 -4.45 16.42 -35.07
C GLN A 1 -3.47 16.06 -33.94
N LEU A 2 -2.16 16.19 -34.14
CA LEU A 2 -1.16 15.90 -33.10
C LEU A 2 -1.34 16.73 -31.81
N TYR A 3 -1.63 18.04 -31.93
CA TYR A 3 -1.86 18.92 -30.77
C TYR A 3 -3.03 18.46 -29.89
N TYR A 4 -4.16 18.09 -30.49
CA TYR A 4 -5.31 17.54 -29.76
C TYR A 4 -4.99 16.19 -29.08
N GLN A 5 -4.17 15.34 -29.72
CA GLN A 5 -3.71 14.09 -29.12
C GLN A 5 -2.83 14.33 -27.89
N VAL A 6 -1.91 15.30 -27.97
CA VAL A 6 -1.07 15.69 -26.83
C VAL A 6 -1.92 16.27 -25.70
N LEU A 7 -2.89 17.12 -26.01
CA LEU A 7 -3.82 17.65 -25.00
C LEU A 7 -4.68 16.56 -24.37
N ASN A 8 -5.25 15.64 -25.15
CA ASN A 8 -6.04 14.53 -24.63
C ASN A 8 -5.22 13.62 -23.73
N PHE A 9 -4.00 13.28 -24.15
CA PHE A 9 -3.08 12.51 -23.32
C PHE A 9 -2.75 13.25 -22.01
N GLY A 10 -2.46 14.56 -22.10
CA GLY A 10 -2.25 15.41 -20.93
C GLY A 10 -3.45 15.40 -19.99
N MET A 11 -4.66 15.54 -20.50
CA MET A 11 -5.89 15.48 -19.70
C MET A 11 -6.09 14.13 -19.02
N ILE A 12 -5.83 13.01 -19.70
CA ILE A 12 -5.93 11.66 -19.11
C ILE A 12 -4.93 11.52 -17.95
N VAL A 13 -3.66 11.89 -18.17
CA VAL A 13 -2.62 11.81 -17.14
C VAL A 13 -2.96 12.72 -15.96
N SER A 14 -3.36 13.98 -16.22
CA SER A 14 -3.76 14.92 -15.17
C SER A 14 -4.96 14.41 -14.37
N SER A 15 -5.97 13.84 -15.04
CA SER A 15 -7.16 13.29 -14.37
C SER A 15 -6.79 12.11 -13.48
N ALA A 16 -5.92 11.20 -13.95
CA ALA A 16 -5.43 10.08 -13.14
C ALA A 16 -4.66 10.56 -11.91
N LEU A 17 -3.78 11.56 -12.06
CA LEU A 17 -3.05 12.17 -10.93
C LEU A 17 -3.99 12.89 -9.95
N MET A 18 -5.02 13.57 -10.45
CA MET A 18 -6.03 14.23 -9.61
C MET A 18 -6.85 13.22 -8.80
N ILE A 19 -7.26 12.10 -9.42
CA ILE A 19 -7.95 11.00 -8.72
C ILE A 19 -7.04 10.44 -7.63
N TRP A 20 -5.77 10.17 -7.94
CA TRP A 20 -4.83 9.64 -6.96
C TRP A 20 -4.62 10.61 -5.78
N LYS A 21 -4.41 11.89 -6.05
CA LYS A 21 -4.27 12.91 -4.99
C LYS A 21 -5.56 13.11 -4.21
N GLY A 22 -6.71 13.06 -4.86
CA GLY A 22 -8.02 13.08 -4.20
C GLY A 22 -8.17 11.92 -3.22
N LEU A 23 -7.79 10.70 -3.62
CA LEU A 23 -7.80 9.52 -2.73
C LEU A 23 -6.86 9.71 -1.53
N MET A 24 -5.66 10.24 -1.72
CA MET A 24 -4.75 10.53 -0.60
C MET A 24 -5.38 11.50 0.41
N VAL A 25 -6.03 12.56 -0.06
CA VAL A 25 -6.69 13.55 0.82
C VAL A 25 -7.90 12.94 1.55
N VAL A 26 -8.76 12.20 0.83
CA VAL A 26 -9.99 11.61 1.41
C VAL A 26 -9.67 10.55 2.47
N THR A 27 -8.66 9.72 2.21
CA THR A 27 -8.25 8.63 3.11
C THR A 27 -7.33 9.11 4.23
N GLY A 28 -6.67 10.26 4.05
CA GLY A 28 -5.61 10.75 4.93
C GLY A 28 -4.32 9.92 4.87
N SER A 29 -4.20 8.98 3.93
CA SER A 29 -3.01 8.12 3.79
C SER A 29 -2.20 8.53 2.57
N GLU A 30 -0.87 8.53 2.72
CA GLU A 30 0.05 8.76 1.60
C GLU A 30 0.01 7.62 0.57
N SER A 31 -0.45 6.44 0.97
CA SER A 31 -0.57 5.26 0.12
C SER A 31 -1.95 4.64 0.36
N PRO A 32 -3.02 5.20 -0.24
CA PRO A 32 -4.39 4.76 -0.01
C PRO A 32 -4.65 3.32 -0.49
N ILE A 33 -3.79 2.79 -1.35
CA ILE A 33 -3.91 1.45 -1.94
C ILE A 33 -2.54 0.76 -1.83
N VAL A 34 -2.52 -0.45 -1.26
CA VAL A 34 -1.33 -1.31 -1.19
C VAL A 34 -1.68 -2.75 -1.55
N VAL A 35 -0.69 -3.53 -1.95
CA VAL A 35 -0.87 -4.95 -2.30
C VAL A 35 -0.12 -5.84 -1.31
N VAL A 36 -0.77 -6.92 -0.88
CA VAL A 36 -0.17 -7.93 -0.01
C VAL A 36 0.81 -8.79 -0.81
N LEU A 37 2.08 -8.80 -0.38
CA LEU A 37 3.17 -9.45 -1.11
C LEU A 37 3.54 -10.84 -0.56
N SER A 38 3.12 -11.16 0.67
CA SER A 38 3.49 -12.39 1.39
C SER A 38 2.29 -13.03 2.09
N GLY A 39 2.45 -14.29 2.53
CA GLY A 39 1.44 -15.03 3.30
C GLY A 39 1.52 -14.84 4.83
N SER A 40 2.20 -13.80 5.33
CA SER A 40 2.35 -13.58 6.78
C SER A 40 1.05 -13.17 7.47
N MET A 41 0.05 -12.75 6.70
CA MET A 41 -1.26 -12.34 7.17
C MET A 41 -2.35 -13.39 6.95
N GLU A 42 -2.01 -14.61 6.54
CA GLU A 42 -3.00 -15.68 6.41
C GLU A 42 -3.54 -16.08 7.80
N PRO A 43 -4.86 -16.37 7.93
CA PRO A 43 -5.88 -16.43 6.87
C PRO A 43 -6.59 -15.09 6.59
N ALA A 44 -6.24 -14.01 7.27
CA ALA A 44 -6.95 -12.73 7.14
C ALA A 44 -6.76 -12.09 5.76
N PHE A 45 -5.53 -12.13 5.24
CA PHE A 45 -5.18 -11.68 3.88
C PHE A 45 -4.26 -12.66 3.19
N HIS A 46 -4.42 -12.78 1.88
CA HIS A 46 -3.61 -13.63 1.02
C HIS A 46 -2.71 -12.79 0.11
N ARG A 47 -1.63 -13.41 -0.39
CA ARG A 47 -0.76 -12.77 -1.39
C ARG A 47 -1.59 -12.39 -2.62
N GLY A 48 -1.51 -11.12 -3.00
CA GLY A 48 -2.26 -10.55 -4.12
C GLY A 48 -3.55 -9.83 -3.71
N ASP A 49 -3.91 -9.79 -2.44
CA ASP A 49 -5.01 -8.95 -1.97
C ASP A 49 -4.62 -7.46 -2.08
N LEU A 50 -5.55 -6.66 -2.60
CA LEU A 50 -5.41 -5.21 -2.72
C LEU A 50 -6.13 -4.55 -1.53
N LEU A 51 -5.38 -3.88 -0.66
CA LEU A 51 -5.91 -3.26 0.56
C LEU A 51 -6.16 -1.77 0.34
N PHE A 52 -7.29 -1.30 0.87
CA PHE A 52 -7.61 0.12 0.98
C PHE A 52 -7.23 0.63 2.36
N LEU A 53 -6.37 1.65 2.39
CA LEU A 53 -5.84 2.23 3.61
C LEU A 53 -6.49 3.56 3.95
N THR A 54 -6.59 3.83 5.25
CA THR A 54 -6.95 5.13 5.80
C THR A 54 -5.99 5.51 6.91
N ASN A 55 -5.71 6.80 7.11
CA ASN A 55 -4.85 7.27 8.19
C ASN A 55 -5.36 8.61 8.75
N ARG A 56 -6.57 8.59 9.32
CA ARG A 56 -7.19 9.80 9.89
C ARG A 56 -6.70 10.01 11.32
N ILE A 57 -6.33 11.25 11.65
CA ILE A 57 -5.83 11.62 12.97
C ILE A 57 -6.90 11.43 14.06
N GLU A 58 -8.17 11.70 13.72
CA GLU A 58 -9.34 11.65 14.61
C GLU A 58 -9.74 10.24 15.03
N ASP A 59 -9.26 9.21 14.31
CA ASP A 59 -9.65 7.82 14.54
C ASP A 59 -8.44 7.00 14.96
N PRO A 60 -8.18 6.89 16.28
CA PRO A 60 -6.96 6.29 16.81
C PRO A 60 -6.92 4.79 16.52
N ILE A 61 -5.71 4.31 16.25
CA ILE A 61 -5.45 2.89 15.97
C ILE A 61 -5.71 2.07 17.23
N ARG A 62 -6.36 0.91 17.10
CA ARG A 62 -6.70 0.02 18.22
C ARG A 62 -6.01 -1.33 18.11
N VAL A 63 -5.90 -2.02 19.25
CA VAL A 63 -5.43 -3.40 19.30
C VAL A 63 -6.35 -4.27 18.45
N GLY A 64 -5.75 -5.15 17.64
CA GLY A 64 -6.47 -6.01 16.69
C GLY A 64 -6.65 -5.42 15.30
N GLU A 65 -6.44 -4.11 15.09
CA GLU A 65 -6.48 -3.51 13.75
C GLU A 65 -5.26 -3.94 12.92
N ILE A 66 -5.41 -3.95 11.60
CA ILE A 66 -4.33 -4.27 10.67
C ILE A 66 -3.76 -2.98 10.12
N VAL A 67 -2.47 -2.78 10.35
CA VAL A 67 -1.74 -1.57 9.99
C VAL A 67 -0.67 -1.86 8.96
N VAL A 68 -0.43 -0.86 8.13
CA VAL A 68 0.65 -0.83 7.16
C VAL A 68 1.67 0.16 7.66
N PHE A 69 2.88 -0.31 7.89
CA PHE A 69 3.96 0.50 8.43
C PHE A 69 5.22 0.36 7.59
N ARG A 70 6.07 1.37 7.63
CA ARG A 70 7.36 1.38 6.97
C ARG A 70 8.45 1.37 8.03
N ILE A 71 9.44 0.52 7.80
CA ILE A 71 10.66 0.49 8.63
C ILE A 71 11.72 1.30 7.90
N GLU A 72 12.39 2.20 8.61
CA GLU A 72 13.51 2.95 8.05
C GLU A 72 14.60 2.01 7.51
N GLY A 73 15.02 2.23 6.27
CA GLY A 73 15.97 1.35 5.57
C GLY A 73 15.34 0.17 4.82
N ARG A 74 14.01 0.02 4.85
CA ARG A 74 13.27 -0.89 3.96
C ARG A 74 12.39 -0.09 3.01
N GLU A 75 12.46 -0.41 1.73
CA GLU A 75 11.64 0.23 0.70
C GLU A 75 10.19 -0.28 0.71
N ILE A 76 10.01 -1.56 1.05
CA ILE A 76 8.71 -2.24 0.99
C ILE A 76 8.01 -2.13 2.35
N PRO A 77 6.78 -1.58 2.40
CA PRO A 77 5.99 -1.52 3.63
C PRO A 77 5.52 -2.90 4.06
N ILE A 78 5.26 -3.06 5.36
CA ILE A 78 4.84 -4.32 5.98
C ILE A 78 3.41 -4.15 6.48
N VAL A 79 2.56 -5.16 6.26
CA VAL A 79 1.17 -5.19 6.68
C VAL A 79 1.02 -6.22 7.78
N HIS A 80 0.78 -5.81 9.03
CA HIS A 80 0.58 -6.74 10.14
C HIS A 80 -0.46 -6.24 11.16
N ARG A 81 -0.92 -7.14 12.04
CA ARG A 81 -1.93 -6.82 13.07
C ARG A 81 -1.29 -6.20 14.30
N VAL A 82 -1.92 -5.17 14.86
CA VAL A 82 -1.51 -4.57 16.12
C VAL A 82 -1.83 -5.54 17.26
N LEU A 83 -0.79 -6.02 17.93
CA LEU A 83 -0.88 -6.92 19.07
C LEU A 83 -1.04 -6.16 20.39
N LYS A 84 -0.30 -5.06 20.57
CA LYS A 84 -0.33 -4.24 21.78
C LYS A 84 -0.11 -2.77 21.47
N ILE A 85 -0.76 -1.92 22.25
CA ILE A 85 -0.59 -0.47 22.24
C ILE A 85 -0.14 -0.03 23.63
N HIS A 86 0.91 0.78 23.67
CA HIS A 86 1.33 1.48 24.88
C HIS A 86 1.13 2.97 24.65
N GLU A 87 0.28 3.56 25.46
CA GLU A 87 0.07 5.01 25.50
C GLU A 87 0.77 5.56 26.74
N LYS A 88 1.69 6.50 26.53
CA LYS A 88 2.34 7.22 27.62
C LYS A 88 1.56 8.49 27.95
N GLN A 89 1.72 8.98 29.18
CA GLN A 89 1.05 10.21 29.67
C GLN A 89 1.39 11.48 28.86
N ASN A 90 2.49 11.48 28.12
CA ASN A 90 2.90 12.56 27.24
C ASN A 90 2.25 12.49 25.84
N GLY A 91 1.34 11.54 25.60
CA GLY A 91 0.67 11.34 24.31
C GLY A 91 1.44 10.49 23.30
N ASP A 92 2.61 9.96 23.67
CA ASP A 92 3.37 9.05 22.80
C ASP A 92 2.69 7.68 22.75
N ILE A 93 2.27 7.29 21.55
CA ILE A 93 1.68 5.98 21.28
C ILE A 93 2.70 5.07 20.61
N LYS A 94 2.88 3.89 21.19
CA LYS A 94 3.79 2.85 20.73
C LYS A 94 3.03 1.58 20.38
N PHE A 95 3.35 1.00 19.23
CA PHE A 95 2.69 -0.18 18.70
C PHE A 95 3.63 -1.38 18.67
N LEU A 96 3.08 -2.55 18.96
CA LEU A 96 3.71 -3.84 18.66
C LEU A 96 2.81 -4.56 17.67
N THR A 97 3.36 -4.93 16.53
CA THR A 97 2.65 -5.68 15.50
C THR A 97 3.12 -7.13 15.43
N LYS A 98 2.29 -7.97 14.81
CA LYS A 98 2.60 -9.35 14.51
C LYS A 98 1.81 -9.77 13.26
N GLY A 99 2.45 -10.50 12.36
CA GLY A 99 1.74 -11.20 11.28
C GLY A 99 0.86 -12.32 11.82
N ASP A 100 -0.36 -12.44 11.32
CA ASP A 100 -1.33 -13.44 11.79
C ASP A 100 -0.78 -14.87 11.69
N ASN A 101 -0.04 -15.16 10.62
CA ASN A 101 0.60 -16.46 10.36
C ASN A 101 2.03 -16.59 10.90
N ASN A 102 2.55 -15.58 11.62
CA ASN A 102 3.90 -15.63 12.17
C ASN A 102 3.89 -16.28 13.57
N ALA A 103 4.94 -17.00 13.95
CA ALA A 103 5.05 -17.57 15.31
C ALA A 103 5.48 -16.53 16.37
N VAL A 104 6.19 -15.49 15.94
CA VAL A 104 6.77 -14.45 16.81
C VAL A 104 6.27 -13.06 16.41
N ASP A 105 6.43 -12.09 17.31
CA ASP A 105 6.14 -10.68 17.03
C ASP A 105 7.19 -10.03 16.11
N ASP A 106 6.89 -8.82 15.63
CA ASP A 106 7.70 -8.15 14.62
C ASP A 106 8.94 -7.44 15.17
N ARG A 107 9.28 -7.58 16.47
CA ARG A 107 10.46 -6.90 17.05
C ARG A 107 11.75 -7.23 16.35
N GLY A 108 11.88 -8.44 15.81
CA GLY A 108 13.05 -8.84 15.03
C GLY A 108 13.14 -8.19 13.64
N LEU A 109 12.02 -7.65 13.14
CA LEU A 109 11.96 -6.98 11.83
C LEU A 109 12.29 -5.49 11.93
N TYR A 110 12.03 -4.87 13.08
CA TYR A 110 12.27 -3.47 13.35
C TYR A 110 13.76 -3.09 13.24
N LYS A 111 14.02 -1.78 13.20
CA LYS A 111 15.40 -1.26 13.20
C LYS A 111 16.15 -1.75 14.45
N ARG A 112 17.46 -1.95 14.33
CA ARG A 112 18.30 -2.30 15.50
C ARG A 112 18.09 -1.30 16.64
N GLY A 113 17.73 -1.80 17.82
CA GLY A 113 17.42 -0.99 19.00
C GLY A 113 15.98 -0.46 19.08
N GLN A 114 15.15 -0.71 18.07
CA GLN A 114 13.73 -0.37 18.06
C GLN A 114 12.90 -1.59 18.49
N HIS A 115 12.13 -1.44 19.57
CA HIS A 115 11.24 -2.51 20.08
C HIS A 115 9.75 -2.21 19.88
N TRP A 116 9.44 -1.00 19.43
CA TRP A 116 8.09 -0.49 19.25
C TRP A 116 8.03 0.42 18.03
N LEU A 117 6.95 0.36 17.29
CA LEU A 117 6.65 1.30 16.21
C LEU A 117 6.01 2.56 16.79
N GLU A 118 6.28 3.69 16.16
CA GLU A 118 5.66 4.97 16.49
C GLU A 118 4.60 5.33 15.45
N LYS A 119 3.73 6.31 15.75
CA LYS A 119 2.68 6.76 14.82
C LYS A 119 3.24 7.21 13.47
N LYS A 120 4.45 7.77 13.44
CA LYS A 120 5.14 8.21 12.21
C LYS A 120 5.53 7.05 11.28
N ASP A 121 5.69 5.85 11.82
CA ASP A 121 6.05 4.66 11.04
C ASP A 121 4.82 4.07 10.33
N VAL A 122 3.61 4.43 10.79
CA VAL A 122 2.35 3.91 10.27
C VAL A 122 1.88 4.74 9.07
N VAL A 123 1.81 4.10 7.91
CA VAL A 123 1.33 4.67 6.65
C VAL A 123 -0.20 4.75 6.63
N GLY A 124 -0.86 3.75 7.24
CA GLY A 124 -2.30 3.71 7.41
C GLY A 124 -2.76 2.35 7.94
N ARG A 125 -4.07 2.23 8.14
CA ARG A 125 -4.72 0.97 8.52
C ARG A 125 -5.65 0.48 7.41
N ALA A 126 -5.73 -0.83 7.26
CA ALA A 126 -6.61 -1.46 6.28
C ALA A 126 -8.08 -1.32 6.72
N ARG A 127 -8.93 -0.80 5.83
CA ARG A 127 -10.39 -0.68 6.03
C ARG A 127 -11.22 -1.54 5.09
N GLY A 128 -10.63 -2.03 4.02
CA GLY A 128 -11.26 -2.96 3.09
C GLY A 128 -10.20 -3.57 2.19
N PHE A 129 -10.59 -4.60 1.44
CA PHE A 129 -9.71 -5.23 0.48
C PHE A 129 -10.50 -5.81 -0.69
N VAL A 130 -9.81 -6.01 -1.81
CA VAL A 130 -10.30 -6.79 -2.94
C VAL A 130 -9.33 -7.94 -3.20
N PRO A 131 -9.81 -9.20 -3.15
CA PRO A 131 -8.92 -10.33 -3.25
C PRO A 131 -8.36 -10.48 -4.68
N TYR A 132 -7.15 -11.03 -4.78
CA TYR A 132 -6.47 -11.44 -6.02
C TYR A 132 -6.14 -10.34 -7.07
N ILE A 133 -6.72 -9.14 -7.01
CA ILE A 133 -6.46 -8.06 -7.98
C ILE A 133 -4.97 -7.68 -8.02
N GLY A 134 -4.32 -7.67 -6.86
CA GLY A 134 -2.90 -7.36 -6.73
C GLY A 134 -1.99 -8.37 -7.43
N ILE A 135 -2.45 -9.58 -7.76
CA ILE A 135 -1.65 -10.57 -8.49
C ILE A 135 -1.16 -10.01 -9.83
N VAL A 136 -1.98 -9.19 -10.52
CA VAL A 136 -1.57 -8.56 -11.79
C VAL A 136 -0.36 -7.66 -11.57
N THR A 137 -0.38 -6.84 -10.52
CA THR A 137 0.75 -5.95 -10.20
C THR A 137 2.00 -6.72 -9.78
N ILE A 138 1.83 -7.81 -9.01
CA ILE A 138 2.92 -8.71 -8.62
C ILE A 138 3.53 -9.35 -9.86
N LEU A 139 2.73 -9.90 -10.77
CA LEU A 139 3.20 -10.55 -11.99
C LEU A 139 3.96 -9.57 -12.89
N MET A 140 3.47 -8.33 -13.03
CA MET A 140 4.17 -7.29 -13.79
C MET A 140 5.52 -6.89 -13.16
N ASN A 141 5.64 -6.97 -11.84
CA ASN A 141 6.88 -6.67 -11.13
C ASN A 141 7.87 -7.85 -11.20
N ASP A 142 7.38 -9.08 -10.98
CA ASP A 142 8.17 -10.31 -10.96
C ASP A 142 8.70 -10.67 -12.36
N TYR A 143 7.95 -10.34 -13.43
CA TYR A 143 8.34 -10.59 -14.82
C TYR A 143 8.42 -9.28 -15.63
N PRO A 144 9.54 -8.54 -15.57
CA PRO A 144 9.71 -7.29 -16.31
C PRO A 144 9.49 -7.42 -17.83
N LYS A 145 9.85 -8.58 -18.42
CA LYS A 145 9.59 -8.86 -19.85
C LYS A 145 8.10 -8.86 -20.17
N PHE A 146 7.27 -9.40 -19.29
CA PHE A 146 5.81 -9.39 -19.43
C PHE A 146 5.28 -7.96 -19.37
N LYS A 147 5.75 -7.15 -18.39
CA LYS A 147 5.42 -5.72 -18.31
C LYS A 147 5.75 -4.97 -19.59
N TYR A 148 6.95 -5.14 -20.15
CA TYR A 148 7.33 -4.47 -21.39
C TYR A 148 6.52 -4.96 -22.59
N ALA A 149 6.19 -6.25 -22.67
CA ALA A 149 5.32 -6.78 -23.72
C ALA A 149 3.91 -6.15 -23.67
N VAL A 150 3.31 -6.03 -22.48
CA VAL A 150 2.00 -5.39 -22.29
C VAL A 150 2.05 -3.91 -22.70
N LEU A 151 3.08 -3.16 -22.26
CA LEU A 151 3.25 -1.76 -22.63
C LEU A 151 3.48 -1.57 -24.13
N PHE A 152 4.24 -2.47 -24.76
CA PHE A 152 4.45 -2.46 -26.20
C PHE A 152 3.15 -2.72 -26.97
N LEU A 153 2.36 -3.73 -26.56
CA LEU A 153 1.06 -4.03 -27.17
C LEU A 153 0.07 -2.88 -27.00
N LEU A 154 0.04 -2.24 -25.83
CA LEU A 154 -0.78 -1.04 -25.60
C LEU A 154 -0.35 0.13 -26.50
N GLY A 155 0.95 0.37 -26.61
CA GLY A 155 1.50 1.39 -27.51
C GLY A 155 1.12 1.12 -28.97
N LEU A 156 1.26 -0.13 -29.42
CA LEU A 156 0.88 -0.54 -30.76
C LEU A 156 -0.63 -0.42 -30.99
N PHE A 157 -1.45 -0.82 -30.02
CA PHE A 157 -2.91 -0.67 -30.08
C PHE A 157 -3.34 0.79 -30.28
N VAL A 158 -2.75 1.71 -29.52
CA VAL A 158 -3.00 3.16 -29.64
C VAL A 158 -2.53 3.70 -31.00
N LEU A 159 -1.42 3.19 -31.53
CA LEU A 159 -0.91 3.58 -32.85
C LEU A 159 -1.77 3.04 -34.01
N VAL A 160 -2.35 1.84 -33.85
CA VAL A 160 -3.21 1.21 -34.88
C VAL A 160 -4.62 1.78 -34.86
N HIS A 161 -5.21 2.01 -33.68
CA HIS A 161 -6.52 2.66 -33.53
C HIS A 161 -6.42 4.18 -33.58
N ARG A 162 -5.49 4.68 -34.41
CA ARG A 162 -5.22 6.10 -34.61
C ARG A 162 -6.22 6.65 -35.63
N GLU A 163 -7.50 6.63 -35.26
CA GLU A 163 -8.58 7.37 -35.93
C GLU A 163 -9.11 8.48 -35.01
#